data_AF-A0A8H9LUE5-F1
#
_entry.id   AF-A0A8H9LUE5-F1
#
_cell.length_a   1.000
_cell.length_b   1.000
_cell.length_c   1.000
_cell.angle_alpha   90.00
_cell.angle_beta   90.00
_cell.angle_gamma   90.00
#
_symmetry.space_group_name_H-M   'P 1'
#
loop_
_entity.id
_entity.type
_entity.pdbx_description
1 polymer ?
#
loop_
_entity_poly.entity_id
_entity_poly.type
_entity_poly.pdbx_seq_one_letter_code
_entity_poly.pdbx_strand_id
1 'polypeptide(L)'
;MLRGGERTPKPTNPAEAQFLAIGPGAAAWLIEAAAAGTRRIRAKMADAIALAKLHGTADVDRALGTAATVGRFAEGDLLSILGHQGEHDPVEPIRRSETHSLQPGTSAWSGFGSN
;
A
#
# COMPACT_ATOMS: atom_id res chain seq x y z
N MET A 1 2.64 23.08 2.63
CA MET A 1 3.07 21.77 2.07
C MET A 1 4.58 21.69 2.21
N LEU A 2 5.07 21.21 3.35
CA LEU A 2 6.51 21.07 3.59
C LEU A 2 6.97 19.77 2.93
N ARG A 3 7.79 19.87 1.88
CA ARG A 3 8.50 18.71 1.30
C ARG A 3 9.36 18.10 2.40
N GLY A 4 8.98 16.92 2.88
CA GLY A 4 9.80 16.13 3.79
C GLY A 4 11.14 15.91 3.12
N GLY A 5 12.20 16.41 3.74
CA GLY A 5 13.56 16.33 3.22
C GLY A 5 13.88 14.90 2.84
N GLU A 6 14.38 14.76 1.62
CA GLU A 6 15.05 13.63 0.99
C GLU A 6 16.16 13.09 1.92
N ARG A 7 15.76 12.43 3.01
CA ARG A 7 16.63 11.68 3.89
C ARG A 7 16.75 10.29 3.30
N THR A 8 17.72 10.08 2.43
CA THR A 8 18.03 8.72 1.98
C THR A 8 18.59 7.93 3.17
N PRO A 9 17.87 6.92 3.70
CA PRO A 9 18.38 6.12 4.81
C PRO A 9 19.66 5.41 4.35
N LYS A 10 20.76 5.60 5.09
CA LYS A 10 22.03 4.93 4.82
C LYS A 10 22.12 3.71 5.72
N PRO A 11 22.38 2.50 5.17
CA PRO A 11 22.48 1.29 5.98
C PRO A 11 23.62 1.45 6.99
N THR A 12 23.28 1.40 8.27
CA THR A 12 24.26 1.48 9.37
C THR A 12 24.57 0.07 9.91
N ASN A 13 23.79 -0.94 9.51
CA ASN A 13 23.99 -2.34 9.90
C ASN A 13 23.50 -3.33 8.82
N PRO A 14 23.89 -4.61 8.88
CA PRO A 14 23.53 -5.60 7.85
C PRO A 14 22.03 -5.86 7.71
N ALA A 15 21.25 -5.78 8.79
CA ALA A 15 19.81 -5.99 8.74
C ALA A 15 19.12 -4.82 8.01
N GLU A 16 19.56 -3.60 8.25
CA GLU A 16 19.10 -2.41 7.54
C GLU A 16 19.50 -2.45 6.06
N ALA A 17 20.69 -2.95 5.72
CA ALA A 17 21.08 -3.16 4.33
C ALA A 17 20.18 -4.17 3.60
N GLN A 18 19.86 -5.31 4.24
CA GLN A 18 18.93 -6.29 3.67
C GLN A 18 17.51 -5.74 3.53
N PHE A 19 17.07 -4.96 4.50
CA PHE A 19 15.77 -4.32 4.46
C PHE A 19 15.68 -3.27 3.34
N LEU A 20 16.70 -2.42 3.20
CA LEU A 20 16.76 -1.44 2.10
C LEU A 20 16.91 -2.08 0.72
N ALA A 21 17.40 -3.31 0.64
CA ALA A 21 17.43 -4.08 -0.60
C ALA A 21 16.05 -4.58 -1.05
N ILE A 22 15.01 -4.50 -0.20
CA ILE A 22 13.63 -4.84 -0.58
C ILE A 22 13.11 -3.86 -1.63
N GLY A 23 13.36 -2.56 -1.45
CA GLY A 23 12.96 -1.54 -2.42
C GLY A 23 12.70 -0.14 -1.84
N PRO A 24 12.16 0.78 -2.67
CA PRO A 24 11.90 2.17 -2.28
C PRO A 24 10.83 2.31 -1.20
N GLY A 25 9.83 1.42 -1.15
CA GLY A 25 8.81 1.40 -0.09
C GLY A 25 9.41 1.09 1.27
N ALA A 26 10.43 0.22 1.32
CA ALA A 26 11.20 -0.03 2.54
C ALA A 26 11.95 1.24 3.03
N ALA A 27 12.60 1.96 2.13
CA ALA A 27 13.27 3.22 2.50
C ALA A 27 12.29 4.25 3.07
N ALA A 28 11.13 4.44 2.42
CA ALA A 28 10.07 5.33 2.89
C ALA A 28 9.56 4.91 4.28
N TRP A 29 9.33 3.60 4.48
CA TRP A 29 8.90 3.07 5.76
C TRP A 29 9.89 3.38 6.88
N LEU A 30 11.20 3.29 6.65
CA LEU A 30 12.19 3.61 7.69
C LEU A 30 12.17 5.10 8.09
N ILE A 31 12.05 5.99 7.11
CA ILE A 31 11.99 7.43 7.35
C ILE A 31 10.76 7.76 8.21
N GLU A 32 9.58 7.28 7.79
CA GLU A 32 8.32 7.59 8.46
C GLU A 32 8.20 6.87 9.81
N ALA A 33 8.65 5.63 9.93
CA ALA A 33 8.65 4.90 11.19
C ALA A 33 9.55 5.57 12.23
N ALA A 34 10.71 6.07 11.82
CA ALA A 34 11.61 6.83 12.68
C ALA A 34 11.01 8.18 13.08
N ALA A 35 10.40 8.91 12.14
CA ALA A 35 9.70 10.16 12.41
C ALA A 35 8.52 9.98 13.39
N ALA A 36 7.81 8.85 13.29
CA ALA A 36 6.72 8.47 14.18
C ALA A 36 7.18 7.94 15.55
N GLY A 37 8.49 7.78 15.78
CA GLY A 37 9.01 7.23 17.04
C GLY A 37 8.66 5.75 17.26
N THR A 38 8.56 4.98 16.16
CA THR A 38 8.15 3.58 16.20
C THR A 38 9.09 2.76 17.10
N ARG A 39 8.50 1.99 18.01
CA ARG A 39 9.26 1.07 18.87
C ARG A 39 9.57 -0.23 18.12
N ARG A 40 10.67 -0.88 18.50
CA ARG A 40 11.11 -2.18 17.96
C ARG A 40 11.34 -2.19 16.43
N ILE A 41 11.80 -1.08 15.84
CA ILE A 41 12.08 -0.96 14.39
C ILE A 41 12.96 -2.11 13.88
N ARG A 42 14.01 -2.49 14.64
CA ARG A 42 14.90 -3.60 14.25
C ARG A 42 14.19 -4.95 14.14
N ALA A 43 13.28 -5.25 15.06
CA ALA A 43 12.50 -6.49 15.01
C ALA A 43 11.56 -6.47 13.80
N LYS A 44 10.86 -5.35 13.57
CA LYS A 44 9.95 -5.17 12.44
C LYS A 44 10.66 -5.27 11.08
N MET A 45 11.88 -4.75 10.97
CA MET A 45 12.71 -4.94 9.77
C MET A 45 13.03 -6.42 9.53
N ALA A 46 13.41 -7.15 10.60
CA ALA A 46 13.71 -8.58 10.49
C ALA A 46 12.46 -9.38 10.06
N ASP A 47 11.30 -9.05 10.62
CA ASP A 47 10.02 -9.66 10.26
C ASP A 47 9.67 -9.36 8.78
N ALA A 48 9.84 -8.12 8.33
CA ALA A 48 9.63 -7.75 6.93
C ALA A 48 10.58 -8.49 5.97
N ILE A 49 11.86 -8.65 6.34
CA ILE A 49 12.81 -9.45 5.55
C ILE A 49 12.37 -10.92 5.49
N ALA A 50 11.87 -11.48 6.61
CA ALA A 50 11.36 -12.84 6.63
C ALA A 50 10.11 -12.99 5.73
N LEU A 51 9.19 -12.01 5.77
CA LEU A 51 8.02 -11.97 4.89
C LEU A 51 8.42 -11.84 3.42
N ALA A 52 9.43 -11.04 3.09
CA ALA A 52 9.90 -10.89 1.71
C ALA A 52 10.45 -12.20 1.13
N LYS A 53 11.02 -13.07 1.97
CA LYS A 53 11.46 -14.41 1.57
C LYS A 53 10.28 -15.36 1.30
N LEU A 54 9.13 -15.14 1.93
CA LEU A 54 7.95 -15.99 1.79
C LEU A 54 7.01 -15.53 0.67
N HIS A 55 6.78 -14.21 0.57
CA HIS A 55 5.80 -13.61 -0.34
C HIS A 55 6.43 -12.91 -1.55
N GLY A 56 7.74 -12.72 -1.56
CA GLY A 56 8.45 -11.95 -2.57
C GLY A 56 8.71 -10.51 -2.14
N THR A 57 9.79 -9.94 -2.68
CA THR A 57 10.23 -8.59 -2.32
C THR A 57 9.31 -7.50 -2.85
N ALA A 58 8.70 -7.70 -4.03
CA ALA A 58 7.84 -6.70 -4.66
C ALA A 58 6.55 -6.41 -3.86
N ASP A 59 5.88 -7.46 -3.37
CA ASP A 59 4.65 -7.31 -2.59
C ASP A 59 4.94 -6.71 -1.21
N VAL A 60 6.04 -7.15 -0.58
CA VAL A 60 6.47 -6.56 0.69
C VAL A 60 6.89 -5.10 0.53
N ASP A 61 7.58 -4.72 -0.56
CA ASP A 61 7.92 -3.32 -0.83
C ASP A 61 6.66 -2.45 -0.99
N ARG A 62 5.68 -2.93 -1.76
CA ARG A 62 4.38 -2.26 -1.93
C ARG A 62 3.65 -2.08 -0.59
N ALA A 63 3.63 -3.13 0.24
CA ALA A 63 3.03 -3.10 1.57
C ALA A 63 3.74 -2.10 2.50
N LEU A 64 5.07 -2.06 2.48
CA LEU A 64 5.87 -1.11 3.26
C LEU A 64 5.61 0.34 2.82
N GLY A 65 5.52 0.60 1.51
CA GLY A 65 5.16 1.93 0.99
C GLY A 65 3.75 2.36 1.38
N THR A 66 2.79 1.42 1.37
CA THR A 66 1.42 1.68 1.82
C THR A 66 1.41 2.01 3.31
N ALA A 67 2.08 1.20 4.14
CA ALA A 67 2.21 1.39 5.58
C ALA A 67 2.83 2.74 5.93
N ALA A 68 3.88 3.15 5.21
CA ALA A 68 4.52 4.45 5.37
C ALA A 68 3.54 5.60 5.06
N THR A 69 2.79 5.49 3.97
CA THR A 69 1.82 6.51 3.53
C THR A 69 0.68 6.71 4.53
N VAL A 70 0.19 5.62 5.14
CA VAL A 70 -0.93 5.70 6.11
C VAL A 70 -0.47 5.84 7.57
N GLY A 71 0.85 5.81 7.83
CA GLY A 71 1.40 5.92 9.18
C GLY A 71 1.17 4.68 10.06
N ARG A 72 1.06 3.49 9.47
CA ARG A 72 0.80 2.23 10.18
C ARG A 72 2.10 1.46 10.44
N PHE A 73 2.53 1.46 11.71
CA PHE A 73 3.79 0.84 12.15
C PHE A 73 3.62 -0.12 13.34
N ALA A 74 2.39 -0.52 13.65
CA ALA A 74 2.07 -1.46 14.71
C ALA A 74 2.44 -2.90 14.32
N GLU A 75 2.43 -3.79 15.30
CA GLU A 75 2.63 -5.22 15.07
C GLU A 75 1.46 -5.78 14.25
N GLY A 76 1.75 -6.61 13.25
CA GLY A 76 0.73 -7.18 12.36
C GLY A 76 0.23 -6.24 11.25
N ASP A 77 0.53 -4.93 11.28
CA ASP A 77 0.09 -4.00 10.24
C ASP A 77 0.59 -4.41 8.85
N LEU A 78 1.86 -4.80 8.76
CA LEU A 78 2.47 -5.22 7.50
C LEU A 78 1.77 -6.48 6.93
N LEU A 79 1.48 -7.46 7.78
CA LEU A 79 0.76 -8.68 7.39
C LEU A 79 -0.69 -8.38 6.97
N SER A 80 -1.38 -7.49 7.70
CA SER A 80 -2.74 -7.09 7.36
C SER A 80 -2.79 -6.37 6.01
N ILE A 81 -1.83 -5.49 5.73
CA ILE A 81 -1.73 -4.79 4.44
C ILE A 81 -1.39 -5.79 3.32
N LEU A 82 -0.46 -6.73 3.57
CA LEU A 82 -0.08 -7.75 2.60
C LEU A 82 -1.25 -8.69 2.26
N GLY A 83 -2.02 -9.12 3.27
CA GLY A 83 -3.23 -9.94 3.07
C GLY A 83 -4.27 -9.21 2.23
N HIS A 84 -4.53 -7.93 2.54
CA HIS A 84 -5.42 -7.09 1.74
C HIS A 84 -4.93 -6.92 0.30
N GLN A 85 -3.62 -6.77 0.08
CA GLN A 85 -3.03 -6.69 -1.26
C GLN A 85 -3.18 -7.99 -2.04
N GLY A 86 -3.05 -9.16 -1.39
CA GLY A 86 -3.26 -10.46 -2.04
C GLY A 86 -4.73 -10.72 -2.38
N GLU A 87 -5.67 -10.25 -1.56
CA GLU A 87 -7.11 -10.27 -1.88
C GLU A 87 -7.45 -9.31 -3.04
N HIS A 88 -6.71 -8.20 -3.13
CA HIS A 88 -6.88 -7.18 -4.16
C HIS A 88 -5.94 -7.33 -5.36
N ASP A 89 -5.09 -8.37 -5.44
CA ASP A 89 -4.15 -8.53 -6.55
C ASP A 89 -4.98 -8.78 -7.82
N PRO A 90 -5.16 -7.75 -8.66
CA PRO A 90 -6.14 -7.82 -9.71
C PRO A 90 -5.43 -8.46 -10.89
N VAL A 91 -5.81 -9.67 -11.25
CA VAL A 91 -6.02 -9.94 -12.67
C VAL A 91 -7.09 -8.94 -13.12
N GLU A 92 -6.61 -7.75 -13.50
CA GLU A 92 -7.35 -6.59 -13.95
C GLU A 92 -8.35 -6.01 -12.92
N PRO A 93 -8.14 -4.77 -12.41
CA PRO A 93 -9.28 -4.05 -11.92
C PRO A 93 -10.12 -3.84 -13.18
N ILE A 94 -11.24 -4.56 -13.27
CA ILE A 94 -12.34 -4.16 -14.15
C ILE A 94 -12.65 -2.74 -13.65
N ARG A 95 -12.00 -1.73 -14.26
CA ARG A 95 -12.55 -0.40 -14.33
C ARG A 95 -13.92 -0.67 -14.87
N ARG A 96 -14.93 -0.43 -14.05
CA ARG A 96 -16.28 -0.25 -14.54
C ARG A 96 -16.13 0.93 -15.50
N SER A 97 -15.91 0.64 -16.77
CA SER A 97 -15.74 1.65 -17.79
C SER A 97 -17.02 2.46 -17.73
N GLU A 98 -16.89 3.74 -17.45
CA GLU A 98 -17.98 4.71 -17.44
C GLU A 98 -18.52 4.96 -18.87
N THR A 99 -18.24 4.05 -19.81
CA THR A 99 -18.86 3.95 -21.14
C THR A 99 -20.21 3.21 -21.06
N HIS A 100 -20.93 3.38 -19.97
CA HIS A 100 -22.38 3.23 -19.98
C HIS A 100 -22.97 4.44 -19.30
N SER A 101 -23.13 5.48 -20.11
CA SER A 101 -23.97 6.65 -19.89
C SER A 101 -25.34 6.21 -19.37
N LEU A 102 -25.49 6.14 -18.05
CA LEU A 102 -26.78 6.02 -17.40
C LEU A 102 -27.39 7.42 -17.29
N GLN A 103 -27.87 7.94 -18.43
CA GLN A 103 -28.97 8.89 -18.62
C GLN A 103 -28.91 9.40 -20.07
N PRO A 104 -29.97 9.19 -20.89
CA PRO A 104 -31.26 9.81 -20.63
C PRO A 104 -32.42 8.83 -20.84
N GLY A 105 -33.07 8.43 -19.75
CA GLY A 105 -34.23 7.54 -19.76
C GLY A 105 -35.37 8.09 -18.94
N THR A 106 -35.85 9.30 -19.23
CA THR A 106 -37.11 9.84 -18.66
C THR A 106 -38.11 10.16 -19.76
N SER A 107 -38.24 9.28 -20.76
CA SER A 107 -39.24 9.44 -21.83
C SER A 107 -40.15 8.21 -22.04
N ALA A 108 -40.06 7.17 -21.21
CA ALA A 108 -40.80 5.92 -21.43
C ALA A 108 -42.18 5.83 -20.75
N TRP A 109 -42.66 6.87 -20.07
CA TRP A 109 -43.97 6.87 -19.38
C TRP A 109 -44.93 7.96 -19.89
N SER A 110 -44.73 8.48 -21.10
CA SER A 110 -45.52 9.60 -21.64
C SER A 110 -46.76 9.19 -22.45
N GLY A 111 -47.28 7.95 -22.36
CA GLY A 111 -48.25 7.50 -23.36
C GLY A 111 -49.23 6.37 -23.03
N PHE A 112 -49.52 6.06 -21.77
CA PHE A 112 -50.61 5.11 -21.44
C PHE A 112 -51.56 5.69 -20.42
N GLY A 113 -52.50 6.49 -20.93
CA GLY A 113 -53.58 7.11 -20.17
C GLY A 113 -54.57 7.79 -21.10
N SER A 114 -55.09 7.06 -22.09
CA SER A 114 -56.18 7.52 -22.93
C SER A 114 -57.21 6.41 -23.12
N ASN A 115 -58.36 6.68 -22.50
CA ASN A 115 -59.73 6.27 -22.82
C ASN A 115 -60.11 4.80 -22.56
#